data_AF-A0A2W4XG11-F1
#
_entry.id   AF-A0A2W4XG11-F1
#
_cell.length_a   1.000
_cell.length_b   1.000
_cell.length_c   1.000
_cell.angle_alpha   90.00
_cell.angle_beta   90.00
_cell.angle_gamma   90.00
#
_symmetry.space_group_name_H-M   'P 1'
#
loop_
_entity.id
_entity.type
_entity.pdbx_description
1 polymer ?
#
loop_
_entity_poly.entity_id
_entity_poly.type
_entity_poly.pdbx_seq_one_letter_code
_entity_poly.pdbx_strand_id
1 'polypeptide(L)'
;MLPEPPLRATNPVEERVIALIEPTASGLGFRIVRVRVSGNRRKRLQIMAERVSDGEMGIDDCSRLSRALSPVFDLEDPIPGGEYDLEVSSPGIDRPLIRVEDFERFIGHEAKVETAAMIDNRRRWKGVITAVSGDAFTLVGDHGEATLQVSALSDARLVLTDKLIAEDLKRAKAAEAAADENTDEGKTP
;
A
#
# COMPACT_ATOMS: atom_id res chain seq x y z
N MET A 1 21.19 1.54 2.71
CA MET A 1 19.93 1.30 2.01
C MET A 1 19.35 0.04 2.62
N LEU A 2 18.31 0.16 3.44
CA LEU A 2 17.64 -1.02 4.00
C LEU A 2 17.01 -1.80 2.82
N PRO A 3 17.01 -3.14 2.85
CA PRO A 3 16.33 -3.92 1.82
C PRO A 3 14.86 -3.50 1.76
N GLU A 4 14.31 -3.34 0.55
CA GLU A 4 12.89 -3.03 0.42
C GLU A 4 12.06 -4.19 1.00
N PRO A 5 10.96 -3.90 1.71
CA PRO A 5 10.22 -4.93 2.42
C PRO A 5 9.58 -5.92 1.43
N PRO A 6 9.65 -7.24 1.71
CA PRO A 6 9.11 -8.30 0.84
C PRO A 6 7.57 -8.26 0.77
N LEU A 7 6.93 -7.39 1.55
CA LEU A 7 5.49 -7.21 1.49
C LEU A 7 5.06 -6.46 0.22
N ARG A 8 5.92 -5.63 -0.39
CA ARG A 8 5.61 -4.93 -1.65
C ARG A 8 5.35 -5.91 -2.79
N ALA A 9 6.13 -6.99 -2.84
CA ALA A 9 6.10 -8.05 -3.84
C ALA A 9 6.50 -9.40 -3.21
N THR A 10 5.71 -10.44 -3.46
CA THR A 10 5.86 -11.78 -2.88
C THR A 10 6.56 -12.78 -3.79
N ASN A 11 6.87 -12.37 -5.03
CA ASN A 11 7.56 -13.20 -6.02
C ASN A 11 8.32 -12.33 -7.04
N PRO A 12 9.25 -12.91 -7.82
CA PRO A 12 10.08 -12.16 -8.76
C PRO A 12 9.32 -11.44 -9.88
N VAL A 13 8.12 -11.91 -10.25
CA VAL A 13 7.30 -11.25 -11.27
C VAL A 13 6.75 -9.93 -10.72
N GLU A 14 6.27 -9.92 -9.48
CA GLU A 14 5.81 -8.71 -8.79
C GLU A 14 6.95 -7.71 -8.59
N GLU A 15 8.15 -8.17 -8.23
CA GLU A 15 9.35 -7.33 -8.09
C GLU A 15 9.72 -6.66 -9.42
N ARG A 16 9.70 -7.43 -10.51
CA ARG A 16 9.94 -6.92 -11.86
C ARG A 16 8.91 -5.87 -12.26
N VAL A 17 7.63 -6.11 -11.97
CA VAL A 17 6.57 -5.14 -12.26
C VAL A 17 6.80 -3.84 -11.49
N ILE A 18 7.13 -3.92 -10.19
CA ILE A 18 7.42 -2.72 -9.38
C ILE A 18 8.55 -1.90 -10.01
N ALA A 19 9.70 -2.54 -10.28
CA ALA A 19 10.85 -1.86 -10.87
C ALA A 19 10.51 -1.17 -12.20
N LEU A 20 9.60 -1.76 -12.97
CA LEU A 20 9.16 -1.24 -14.26
C LEU A 20 8.24 -0.02 -14.12
N ILE A 21 7.31 -0.03 -13.16
CA ILE A 21 6.27 1.01 -13.05
C ILE A 21 6.65 2.17 -12.12
N GLU A 22 7.59 1.95 -11.20
CA GLU A 22 7.97 2.93 -10.17
C GLU A 22 8.37 4.30 -10.76
N PRO A 23 9.19 4.37 -11.84
CA PRO A 23 9.58 5.65 -12.43
C PRO A 23 8.38 6.44 -12.96
N THR A 24 7.46 5.76 -13.65
CA THR A 24 6.25 6.38 -14.20
C THR A 24 5.30 6.83 -13.11
N ALA A 25 5.08 5.99 -12.09
CA ALA A 25 4.24 6.33 -10.94
C ALA A 25 4.81 7.55 -10.19
N SER A 26 6.11 7.54 -9.91
CA SER A 26 6.80 8.63 -9.21
C SER A 26 6.75 9.94 -9.99
N GLY A 27 6.94 9.90 -11.32
CA GLY A 27 6.81 11.07 -12.19
C GLY A 27 5.41 11.69 -12.19
N LEU A 28 4.39 10.91 -11.87
CA LEU A 28 3.01 11.37 -11.71
C LEU A 28 2.65 11.72 -10.25
N GLY A 29 3.61 11.70 -9.32
CA GLY A 29 3.36 11.98 -7.91
C GLY A 29 2.62 10.85 -7.18
N PHE A 30 2.64 9.63 -7.71
CA PHE A 30 2.09 8.44 -7.06
C PHE A 30 3.19 7.58 -6.42
N ARG A 31 2.88 7.01 -5.27
CA ARG A 31 3.65 5.95 -4.61
C ARG A 31 2.97 4.62 -4.87
N ILE A 32 3.74 3.61 -5.28
CA ILE A 32 3.24 2.24 -5.34
C ILE A 32 3.22 1.65 -3.92
N VAL A 33 2.04 1.26 -3.47
CA VAL A 33 1.83 0.63 -2.16
C VAL A 33 2.15 -0.86 -2.25
N ARG A 34 1.55 -1.56 -3.22
CA ARG A 34 1.66 -3.03 -3.35
C ARG A 34 1.37 -3.47 -4.79
N VAL A 35 2.07 -4.51 -5.24
CA VAL A 35 1.75 -5.22 -6.49
C VAL A 35 1.45 -6.67 -6.18
N ARG A 36 0.41 -7.23 -6.79
CA ARG A 36 0.06 -8.65 -6.69
C ARG A 36 -0.31 -9.23 -8.05
N VAL A 37 0.24 -10.41 -8.35
CA VAL A 37 -0.18 -11.24 -9.47
C VAL A 37 -0.95 -12.43 -8.93
N SER A 38 -2.21 -12.57 -9.33
CA SER A 38 -3.09 -13.65 -8.86
C SER A 38 -3.84 -14.29 -10.02
N GLY A 39 -4.53 -15.40 -9.75
CA GLY A 39 -5.26 -16.15 -10.78
C GLY A 39 -4.37 -17.15 -11.52
N ASN A 40 -4.99 -18.22 -12.01
CA ASN A 40 -4.29 -19.33 -12.67
C ASN A 40 -4.47 -19.29 -14.19
N ARG A 41 -5.73 -19.29 -14.67
CA ARG A 41 -6.06 -19.32 -16.10
C ARG A 41 -6.15 -17.93 -16.73
N ARG A 42 -6.76 -16.99 -16.02
CA ARG A 42 -6.78 -15.55 -16.34
C ARG A 42 -6.08 -14.85 -15.20
N LYS A 43 -4.88 -14.35 -15.47
CA LYS A 43 -4.08 -13.68 -14.44
C LYS A 43 -4.68 -12.31 -14.16
N ARG A 44 -4.44 -11.79 -12.97
CA ARG A 44 -4.79 -10.44 -12.56
C ARG A 44 -3.56 -9.77 -12.00
N LEU A 45 -3.20 -8.64 -12.58
CA LEU A 45 -2.16 -7.75 -12.07
C LEU A 45 -2.82 -6.62 -11.29
N GLN A 46 -2.79 -6.71 -9.97
CA GLN A 46 -3.28 -5.65 -9.08
C GLN A 46 -2.13 -4.72 -8.69
N ILE A 47 -2.34 -3.43 -8.89
CA ILE A 47 -1.43 -2.34 -8.49
C ILE A 47 -2.21 -1.43 -7.55
N MET A 48 -1.81 -1.42 -6.28
CA MET A 48 -2.28 -0.45 -5.31
C MET A 48 -1.32 0.73 -5.27
N ALA A 49 -1.84 1.94 -5.42
CA ALA A 49 -1.06 3.17 -5.37
C ALA A 49 -1.78 4.25 -4.55
N GLU A 50 -1.06 5.32 -4.24
CA GLU A 50 -1.60 6.50 -3.58
C GLU A 50 -0.82 7.75 -4.01
N ARG A 51 -1.42 8.94 -3.91
CA ARG A 51 -0.69 10.18 -4.09
C ARG A 51 0.30 10.37 -2.93
N VAL A 52 1.50 10.84 -3.26
CA VAL A 52 2.55 11.11 -2.26
C VAL A 52 2.14 12.25 -1.32
N SER A 53 1.33 13.20 -1.80
CA SER A 53 0.93 14.42 -1.09
C SER A 53 0.02 14.16 0.12
N ASP A 54 -0.97 13.30 -0.02
CA ASP A 54 -2.04 13.09 0.97
C ASP A 54 -2.26 11.60 1.32
N GLY A 55 -1.72 10.68 0.51
CA GLY A 55 -1.93 9.24 0.65
C GLY A 55 -3.32 8.79 0.20
N GLU A 56 -4.01 9.61 -0.60
CA GLU A 56 -5.32 9.31 -1.18
C GLU A 56 -5.18 8.97 -2.67
N MET A 57 -6.21 8.35 -3.25
CA MET A 57 -6.26 8.10 -4.69
C MET A 57 -7.69 7.92 -5.16
N GLY A 58 -8.13 8.79 -6.08
CA GLY A 58 -9.46 8.77 -6.67
C GLY A 58 -9.53 7.94 -7.96
N ILE A 59 -10.73 7.86 -8.55
CA ILE A 59 -10.96 7.13 -9.82
C ILE A 59 -10.16 7.75 -10.98
N ASP A 60 -10.07 9.08 -11.03
CA ASP A 60 -9.30 9.77 -12.07
C ASP A 60 -7.81 9.51 -11.96
N ASP A 61 -7.27 9.39 -10.73
CA ASP A 61 -5.89 9.00 -10.51
C ASP A 61 -5.62 7.57 -10.97
N CYS A 62 -6.54 6.64 -10.67
CA CYS A 62 -6.45 5.26 -11.13
C CYS A 62 -6.41 5.21 -12.66
N SER A 63 -7.28 5.99 -13.30
CA SER A 63 -7.32 6.11 -14.76
C SER A 63 -6.03 6.73 -15.31
N ARG A 64 -5.51 7.78 -14.66
CA ARG A 64 -4.27 8.46 -15.06
C ARG A 64 -3.06 7.52 -14.98
N LEU A 65 -2.91 6.82 -13.85
CA LEU A 65 -1.84 5.86 -13.66
C LEU A 65 -1.98 4.69 -14.65
N SER A 66 -3.16 4.10 -14.77
CA SER A 66 -3.41 2.99 -15.71
C SER A 66 -3.03 3.34 -17.15
N ARG A 67 -3.45 4.52 -17.64
CA ARG A 67 -3.10 5.00 -18.99
C ARG A 67 -1.61 5.23 -19.17
N ALA A 68 -0.93 5.75 -18.15
CA ALA A 68 0.51 5.99 -18.21
C ALA A 68 1.34 4.71 -18.17
N LEU A 69 0.84 3.65 -17.54
CA LEU A 69 1.51 2.35 -17.49
C LEU A 69 1.30 1.51 -18.76
N SER A 70 0.23 1.74 -19.54
CA SER A 70 -0.07 0.95 -20.74
C SER A 70 1.10 0.85 -21.72
N PRO A 71 1.75 1.96 -22.17
CA PRO A 71 2.84 1.87 -23.14
C PRO A 71 4.06 1.13 -22.59
N VAL A 72 4.27 1.22 -21.27
CA VAL A 72 5.36 0.54 -20.57
C VAL A 72 5.11 -0.97 -20.58
N PHE A 73 3.87 -1.39 -20.32
CA PHE A 73 3.49 -2.80 -20.35
C PHE A 73 3.44 -3.38 -21.75
N ASP A 74 3.02 -2.61 -22.74
CA ASP A 74 3.01 -3.02 -24.15
C ASP A 74 4.44 -3.29 -24.68
N LEU A 75 5.42 -2.51 -24.21
CA LEU A 75 6.82 -2.64 -24.62
C LEU A 75 7.54 -3.78 -23.88
N GLU A 76 7.39 -3.84 -22.56
CA GLU A 76 8.24 -4.67 -21.71
C GLU A 76 7.62 -6.04 -21.39
N ASP A 77 6.32 -6.23 -21.65
CA ASP A 77 5.55 -7.43 -21.31
C ASP A 77 5.85 -7.93 -19.89
N PRO A 78 5.26 -7.31 -18.85
CA PRO A 78 5.61 -7.58 -17.45
C PRO A 78 5.38 -9.04 -17.02
N ILE A 79 4.48 -9.75 -17.69
CA ILE A 79 4.09 -11.12 -17.37
C ILE A 79 4.15 -11.95 -18.66
N PRO A 80 5.35 -12.41 -19.06
CA PRO A 80 5.54 -13.06 -20.35
C PRO A 80 4.64 -14.27 -20.56
N GLY A 81 4.04 -14.36 -21.75
CA GLY A 81 3.34 -15.55 -22.22
C GLY A 81 1.96 -15.80 -21.60
N GLY A 82 1.29 -14.79 -21.03
CA GLY A 82 -0.08 -14.93 -20.56
C GLY A 82 -0.86 -13.63 -20.54
N GLU A 83 -2.14 -13.70 -20.90
CA GLU A 83 -3.09 -12.60 -20.75
C GLU A 83 -3.37 -12.32 -19.26
N TYR A 84 -3.53 -11.05 -18.91
CA TYR A 84 -3.89 -10.63 -17.57
C TYR A 84 -4.85 -9.43 -17.58
N ASP A 85 -5.67 -9.34 -16.55
CA ASP A 85 -6.46 -8.14 -16.26
C ASP A 85 -5.64 -7.18 -15.39
N LEU A 86 -5.50 -5.93 -15.82
CA LEU A 86 -4.87 -4.87 -15.04
C LEU A 86 -5.91 -4.22 -14.11
N GLU A 87 -5.66 -4.25 -12.80
CA GLU A 87 -6.45 -3.55 -11.79
C GLU A 87 -5.57 -2.50 -11.10
N VAL A 88 -5.91 -1.22 -11.28
CA VAL A 88 -5.28 -0.11 -10.56
C VAL A 88 -6.26 0.43 -9.54
N SER A 89 -5.88 0.49 -8.27
CA SER A 89 -6.74 0.96 -7.19
C SER A 89 -5.98 1.71 -6.11
N SER A 90 -6.72 2.41 -5.25
CA SER A 90 -6.22 2.82 -3.94
C SER A 90 -6.15 1.61 -2.99
N PRO A 91 -5.40 1.70 -1.88
CA PRO A 91 -5.43 0.67 -0.84
C PRO A 91 -6.69 0.70 0.04
N GLY A 92 -7.40 1.83 0.09
CA GLY A 92 -8.62 2.00 0.91
C GLY A 92 -8.40 1.84 2.42
N ILE A 93 -9.50 1.59 3.14
CA ILE A 93 -9.51 1.51 4.63
C ILE A 93 -8.86 0.22 5.16
N ASP A 94 -9.00 -0.91 4.44
CA ASP A 94 -8.30 -2.17 4.75
C ASP A 94 -6.85 -2.13 4.20
N ARG A 95 -6.15 -1.05 4.54
CA ARG A 95 -4.86 -0.70 3.99
C ARG A 95 -3.80 -1.75 4.36
N PRO A 96 -3.02 -2.27 3.40
CA PRO A 96 -1.87 -3.08 3.72
C PRO A 96 -0.76 -2.23 4.33
N LEU A 97 -0.11 -2.74 5.38
CA LEU A 97 1.06 -2.12 6.01
C LEU A 97 2.29 -2.78 5.44
N ILE A 98 3.07 -2.05 4.65
CA ILE A 98 4.11 -2.64 3.81
C ILE A 98 5.49 -2.20 4.26
N ARG A 99 5.66 -0.90 4.51
CA ARG A 99 6.93 -0.29 4.91
C ARG A 99 6.87 0.18 6.35
N VAL A 100 8.04 0.45 6.93
CA VAL A 100 8.16 1.02 8.28
C VAL A 100 7.33 2.29 8.43
N GLU A 101 7.33 3.15 7.40
CA GLU A 101 6.57 4.40 7.40
C GLU A 101 5.04 4.17 7.48
N ASP A 102 4.55 3.03 6.98
CA ASP A 102 3.14 2.67 7.17
C ASP A 102 2.87 2.39 8.66
N PHE A 103 3.73 1.64 9.34
CA PHE A 103 3.56 1.38 10.79
C PHE A 103 3.67 2.67 11.61
N GLU A 104 4.59 3.57 11.25
CA GLU A 104 4.74 4.88 11.91
C GLU A 104 3.47 5.74 11.73
N ARG A 105 2.94 5.81 10.51
CA ARG A 105 1.73 6.58 10.18
C ARG A 105 0.51 6.11 10.97
N PHE A 106 0.44 4.82 11.30
CA PHE A 106 -0.72 4.21 11.94
C PHE A 106 -0.47 3.76 13.39
N ILE A 107 0.50 4.38 14.09
CA ILE A 107 0.61 4.26 15.55
C ILE A 107 -0.74 4.65 16.19
N GLY A 108 -1.20 3.82 17.13
CA GLY A 108 -2.49 3.94 17.79
C GLY A 108 -3.66 3.29 17.04
N HIS A 109 -3.41 2.60 15.91
CA HIS A 109 -4.42 1.80 15.21
C HIS A 109 -4.21 0.30 15.41
N GLU A 110 -5.31 -0.45 15.34
CA GLU A 110 -5.26 -1.90 15.35
C GLU A 110 -4.81 -2.45 14.00
N ALA A 111 -3.85 -3.37 14.03
CA ALA A 111 -3.33 -4.07 12.87
C ALA A 111 -3.42 -5.58 13.07
N LYS A 112 -3.56 -6.29 11.95
CA LYS A 112 -3.42 -7.74 11.87
C LYS A 112 -2.20 -8.03 11.01
N VAL A 113 -1.26 -8.81 11.56
CA VAL A 113 -0.02 -9.17 10.88
C VAL A 113 0.19 -10.68 10.92
N GLU A 114 0.79 -11.21 9.87
CA GLU A 114 1.25 -12.60 9.76
C GLU A 114 2.75 -12.61 9.50
N THR A 115 3.49 -13.43 10.24
CA THR A 115 4.94 -13.60 10.10
C THR A 115 5.26 -14.78 9.18
N ALA A 116 6.37 -14.65 8.43
CA ALA A 116 6.83 -15.70 7.53
C ALA A 116 7.22 -16.98 8.29
N ALA A 117 7.89 -16.82 9.43
CA ALA A 117 8.25 -17.90 10.36
C ALA A 117 7.42 -17.83 11.65
N MET A 118 7.39 -18.93 12.42
CA MET A 118 6.80 -18.90 13.77
C MET A 118 7.66 -18.05 14.70
N ILE A 119 7.01 -17.17 15.45
CA ILE A 119 7.59 -16.39 16.55
C ILE A 119 6.73 -16.68 17.76
N ASP A 120 7.31 -17.06 18.90
CA ASP A 120 6.56 -17.44 20.12
C ASP A 120 5.41 -18.43 19.88
N ASN A 121 5.69 -19.46 19.06
CA ASN A 121 4.74 -20.52 18.71
C ASN A 121 3.46 -20.02 18.01
N ARG A 122 3.49 -18.83 17.41
CA ARG A 122 2.38 -18.24 16.63
C ARG A 122 2.90 -17.58 15.36
N ARG A 123 2.03 -17.50 14.35
CA ARG A 123 2.30 -16.76 13.11
C ARG A 123 1.44 -15.52 12.96
N ARG A 124 0.30 -15.48 13.65
CA ARG A 124 -0.69 -14.41 13.52
C ARG A 124 -0.68 -13.56 14.76
N TRP A 125 -0.72 -12.26 14.55
CA TRP A 125 -0.75 -11.26 15.60
C TRP A 125 -1.83 -10.24 15.27
N LYS A 126 -2.51 -9.77 16.32
CA LYS A 126 -3.51 -8.71 16.27
C LYS A 126 -3.29 -7.83 17.48
N GLY A 127 -3.31 -6.52 17.30
CA GLY A 127 -3.14 -5.56 18.38
C GLY A 127 -2.97 -4.14 17.87
N VAL A 128 -2.89 -3.19 18.80
CA VAL A 128 -2.65 -1.79 18.51
C VAL A 128 -1.15 -1.55 18.33
N ILE A 129 -0.76 -0.86 17.26
CA ILE A 129 0.61 -0.42 17.04
C ILE A 129 0.93 0.66 18.07
N THR A 130 1.93 0.46 18.93
CA THR A 130 2.25 1.42 20.01
C THR A 130 3.59 2.11 19.82
N ALA A 131 4.53 1.50 19.11
CA ALA A 131 5.85 2.06 18.85
C ALA A 131 6.44 1.49 17.55
N VAL A 132 7.31 2.28 16.92
CA VAL A 132 8.16 1.87 15.80
C VAL A 132 9.57 2.38 16.07
N SER A 133 10.58 1.54 15.84
CA SER A 133 11.99 1.87 16.03
C SER A 133 12.83 1.10 15.01
N GLY A 134 13.32 1.81 14.00
CA GLY A 134 14.01 1.18 12.87
C GLY A 134 13.08 0.20 12.15
N ASP A 135 13.52 -1.05 11.96
CA ASP A 135 12.70 -2.11 11.34
C ASP A 135 11.74 -2.80 12.32
N ALA A 136 11.77 -2.46 13.61
CA ALA A 136 10.94 -3.09 14.63
C ALA A 136 9.69 -2.25 14.93
N PHE A 137 8.57 -2.94 15.20
CA PHE A 137 7.34 -2.32 15.67
C PHE A 137 6.72 -3.14 16.80
N THR A 138 5.98 -2.46 17.67
CA THR A 138 5.35 -3.07 18.84
C THR A 138 3.83 -3.12 18.67
N LEU A 139 3.25 -4.29 18.91
CA LEU A 139 1.81 -4.50 19.01
C LEU A 139 1.42 -4.80 20.46
N VAL A 140 0.36 -4.15 20.94
CA VAL A 140 -0.30 -4.52 22.20
C VAL A 140 -1.68 -5.09 21.88
N GLY A 141 -1.90 -6.35 22.21
CA GLY A 141 -3.18 -7.03 22.00
C GLY A 141 -3.55 -7.94 23.16
N ASP A 142 -4.49 -8.85 22.92
CA ASP A 142 -5.05 -9.74 23.96
C ASP A 142 -4.00 -10.66 24.61
N HIS A 143 -2.90 -10.92 23.91
CA HIS A 143 -1.80 -11.78 24.37
C HIS A 143 -0.63 -10.97 24.96
N GLY A 144 -0.84 -9.70 25.27
CA GLY A 144 0.20 -8.79 25.77
C GLY A 144 0.95 -8.05 24.66
N GLU A 145 2.13 -7.57 25.01
CA GLU A 145 3.01 -6.81 24.12
C GLU A 145 3.91 -7.73 23.31
N ALA A 146 4.08 -7.39 22.03
CA ALA A 146 4.93 -8.13 21.11
C ALA A 146 5.71 -7.18 20.22
N THR A 147 7.01 -7.39 20.10
CA THR A 147 7.87 -6.66 19.16
C THR A 147 8.24 -7.54 17.99
N LEU A 148 7.91 -7.10 16.78
CA LEU A 148 8.13 -7.81 15.53
C LEU A 148 8.94 -6.95 14.56
N GLN A 149 9.61 -7.59 13.60
CA GLN A 149 10.31 -6.91 12.53
C GLN A 149 9.41 -6.81 11.29
N VAL A 150 9.37 -5.66 10.63
CA VAL A 150 8.63 -5.48 9.37
C VAL A 150 9.17 -6.43 8.30
N SER A 151 10.49 -6.62 8.24
CA SER A 151 11.13 -7.59 7.35
C SER A 151 10.75 -9.05 7.58
N ALA A 152 10.25 -9.41 8.77
CA ALA A 152 9.85 -10.78 9.11
C ALA A 152 8.38 -11.10 8.74
N LEU A 153 7.64 -10.11 8.24
CA LEU A 153 6.22 -10.24 7.92
C LEU A 153 6.01 -10.90 6.55
N SER A 154 4.97 -11.71 6.45
CA SER A 154 4.42 -12.23 5.20
C SER A 154 3.12 -11.54 4.77
N ASP A 155 2.39 -10.96 5.72
CA ASP A 155 1.21 -10.13 5.46
C ASP A 155 0.98 -9.16 6.61
N ALA A 156 0.44 -7.98 6.31
CA ALA A 156 0.09 -7.00 7.32
C ALA A 156 -0.93 -6.00 6.78
N ARG A 157 -1.94 -5.70 7.59
CA ARG A 157 -3.01 -4.76 7.24
C ARG A 157 -3.66 -4.15 8.47
N LEU A 158 -4.29 -3.00 8.29
CA LEU A 158 -5.12 -2.39 9.32
C LEU A 158 -6.39 -3.20 9.57
N VAL A 159 -6.88 -3.14 10.80
CA VAL A 159 -8.19 -3.69 11.15
C VAL A 159 -9.21 -2.57 11.03
N LEU A 160 -10.29 -2.86 10.31
CA LEU A 160 -11.43 -1.96 10.20
C LEU A 160 -12.09 -1.79 11.57
N THR A 161 -11.84 -0.63 12.18
CA THR A 161 -12.38 -0.22 13.48
C THR A 161 -13.14 1.09 13.31
N ASP A 162 -14.07 1.41 14.22
CA ASP A 162 -14.82 2.67 14.17
C ASP A 162 -13.89 3.89 14.19
N LYS A 163 -12.80 3.81 14.97
CA LYS A 163 -11.74 4.83 14.99
C LYS A 163 -11.13 5.02 13.61
N LEU A 164 -10.77 3.92 12.94
CA LEU A 164 -10.16 3.98 11.61
C LEU A 164 -11.14 4.56 10.58
N ILE A 165 -12.41 4.14 10.60
CA ILE A 165 -13.46 4.66 9.72
C ILE A 165 -13.63 6.17 9.92
N ALA A 166 -13.72 6.63 11.16
CA ALA A 166 -13.92 8.05 11.46
C ALA A 166 -12.74 8.92 10.97
N GLU A 167 -11.50 8.44 11.12
CA GLU A 167 -10.32 9.16 10.66
C GLU A 167 -10.14 9.13 9.14
N ASP A 168 -10.51 8.04 8.49
CA ASP A 168 -10.50 7.92 7.03
C ASP A 168 -11.51 8.89 6.39
N LEU A 169 -12.75 8.91 6.89
CA LEU A 169 -13.77 9.88 6.47
C LEU A 169 -13.33 11.33 6.70
N LYS A 170 -12.58 11.60 7.76
CA LYS A 170 -12.04 12.93 8.04
C LYS A 170 -10.93 13.31 7.05
N ARG A 171 -10.05 12.37 6.69
CA ARG A 171 -8.99 12.58 5.70
C ARG A 171 -9.55 12.81 4.31
N ALA A 172 -10.50 11.98 3.88
CA ALA A 172 -11.17 12.14 2.59
C ALA A 172 -11.79 13.55 2.44
N LYS A 173 -12.52 14.02 3.46
CA LYS A 173 -13.09 15.37 3.47
C LYS A 173 -12.05 16.49 3.44
N ALA A 174 -10.93 16.30 4.14
CA ALA A 174 -9.85 17.29 4.15
C ALA A 174 -9.16 17.38 2.77
N ALA A 175 -8.98 16.24 2.10
CA ALA A 175 -8.41 16.17 0.76
C ALA A 175 -9.34 16.82 -0.29
N GLU A 176 -10.66 16.60 -0.19
CA GLU A 176 -11.66 17.29 -1.02
C GLU A 176 -11.59 18.81 -0.84
N ALA A 177 -11.57 19.30 0.40
CA ALA A 177 -11.49 20.73 0.68
C ALA A 177 -10.21 21.38 0.12
N ALA A 178 -9.06 20.70 0.22
CA ALA A 178 -7.79 21.18 -0.32
C ALA A 178 -7.72 21.19 -1.86
N ALA A 179 -8.50 20.34 -2.53
CA ALA A 179 -8.61 20.32 -3.99
C ALA A 179 -9.46 21.48 -4.52
N ASP A 180 -10.51 21.86 -3.79
CA ASP A 180 -11.37 22.99 -4.15
C ASP A 180 -10.63 24.34 -4.01
N GLU A 181 -9.82 24.52 -2.96
CA GLU A 181 -9.03 25.75 -2.75
C GLU A 181 -7.98 25.99 -3.86
N ASN A 182 -7.34 24.94 -4.37
CA ASN A 182 -6.36 25.05 -5.45
C ASN A 182 -6.99 25.34 -6.83
N THR A 183 -8.32 25.20 -6.96
CA THR A 183 -9.03 25.51 -8.21
C THR A 183 -9.37 27.01 -8.32
N ASP A 184 -9.41 27.74 -7.21
CA ASP A 184 -9.80 29.16 -7.16
C ASP A 184 -8.62 30.12 -7.45
N GLU A 185 -7.37 29.75 -7.12
CA GLU A 185 -6.19 30.59 -7.37
C GLU A 185 -5.74 30.62 -8.85
N GLY A 186 -6.26 29.73 -9.69
CA GLY A 186 -5.98 29.70 -11.14
C GLY A 186 -6.80 30.71 -11.96
N LYS A 187 -7.69 31.48 -11.33
CA LYS A 187 -8.58 32.44 -12.00
C LYS A 187 -8.39 33.85 -11.46
N THR A 188 -7.28 34.48 -11.80
CA THR A 188 -7.18 35.95 -11.77
C THR A 188 -6.97 36.45 -13.21
N PRO A 189 -7.76 37.46 -13.67
CA PRO A 189 -7.97 37.81 -15.07
C PRO A 189 -6.76 38.41 -15.80
#